data_AF-A0A9X4MY56-F1
#
_entry.id   AF-A0A9X4MY56-F1
#
_cell.length_a   1.000
_cell.length_b   1.000
_cell.length_c   1.000
_cell.angle_alpha   90.00
_cell.angle_beta   90.00
_cell.angle_gamma   90.00
#
_symmetry.space_group_name_H-M   'P 1'
#
loop_
_entity.id
_entity.type
_entity.pdbx_description
1 polymer ?
#
loop_
_entity_poly.entity_id
_entity_poly.type
_entity_poly.pdbx_seq_one_letter_code
_entity_poly.pdbx_strand_id
1 'polypeptide(L)'
;MQIQDLILPKKLLVAFSGIGIAMIIGAFYSAFQQNNVDTTWLYVGIGLNLVSLIAVIIDLIKNPVHDKLMWILFLATIPMLAVFVYLVGRDKFLGIKNQD
;
A
#
# COMPACT_ATOMS: atom_id res chain seq x y z
N MET A 1 9.60 21.68 8.41
CA MET A 1 9.26 21.14 7.08
C MET A 1 7.76 21.15 6.94
N GLN A 2 7.21 21.67 5.84
CA GLN A 2 5.78 21.55 5.55
C GLN A 2 5.49 20.13 5.05
N ILE A 3 4.48 19.49 5.61
CA ILE A 3 4.05 18.15 5.20
C ILE A 3 3.26 18.30 3.90
N GLN A 4 3.64 17.54 2.89
CA GLN A 4 2.98 17.52 1.59
C GLN A 4 1.88 16.47 1.57
N ASP A 5 0.78 16.77 0.88
CA ASP A 5 -0.31 15.82 0.67
C ASP A 5 0.09 14.66 -0.24
N LEU A 6 -0.62 13.54 -0.09
CA LEU A 6 -0.48 12.38 -0.96
C LEU A 6 -0.88 12.74 -2.40
N ILE A 7 -0.25 12.08 -3.38
CA ILE A 7 -0.57 12.26 -4.81
C ILE A 7 -2.01 11.86 -5.17
N LEU A 8 -2.61 11.00 -4.34
CA LEU A 8 -3.99 10.56 -4.43
C LEU A 8 -4.62 10.56 -3.03
N PRO A 9 -5.96 10.64 -2.91
CA PRO A 9 -6.63 10.64 -1.62
C PRO A 9 -6.26 9.40 -0.78
N LYS A 10 -5.87 9.60 0.49
CA LYS A 10 -5.50 8.53 1.43
C LYS A 10 -6.51 7.38 1.43
N LYS A 11 -7.80 7.70 1.53
CA LYS A 11 -8.89 6.71 1.54
C LYS A 11 -8.92 5.85 0.28
N LEU A 12 -8.65 6.45 -0.88
CA LEU A 12 -8.60 5.74 -2.16
C LEU A 12 -7.40 4.79 -2.21
N LEU A 13 -6.23 5.26 -1.80
CA LEU A 13 -5.01 4.44 -1.76
C LEU A 13 -5.12 3.27 -0.79
N VAL A 14 -5.71 3.49 0.39
CA VAL A 14 -6.00 2.43 1.36
C VAL A 14 -6.97 1.41 0.76
N ALA A 15 -8.02 1.86 0.07
CA ALA A 15 -8.97 0.97 -0.59
C ALA A 15 -8.29 0.15 -1.70
N PHE A 16 -7.46 0.78 -2.54
CA PHE A 16 -6.72 0.07 -3.60
C PHE A 16 -5.79 -0.98 -3.04
N SER A 17 -5.00 -0.64 -2.02
CA SER A 17 -4.10 -1.60 -1.37
C SER A 17 -4.88 -2.75 -0.72
N GLY A 18 -5.94 -2.44 0.05
CA GLY A 18 -6.75 -3.46 0.73
C GLY A 18 -7.49 -4.38 -0.23
N ILE A 19 -8.18 -3.83 -1.23
CA ILE A 19 -8.88 -4.61 -2.27
C ILE A 19 -7.88 -5.42 -3.08
N GLY A 20 -6.74 -4.83 -3.45
CA GLY A 20 -5.72 -5.53 -4.21
C GLY A 20 -5.15 -6.73 -3.46
N ILE A 21 -4.88 -6.59 -2.15
CA ILE A 21 -4.46 -7.72 -1.30
C ILE A 21 -5.54 -8.82 -1.28
N ALA A 22 -6.80 -8.45 -1.09
CA ALA A 22 -7.91 -9.42 -1.09
C ALA A 22 -8.06 -10.16 -2.42
N MET A 23 -7.93 -9.45 -3.56
CA MET A 23 -7.97 -10.05 -4.89
C MET A 23 -6.81 -11.03 -5.12
N ILE A 24 -5.60 -10.68 -4.68
CA ILE A 24 -4.44 -11.56 -4.80
C ILE A 24 -4.65 -12.83 -3.97
N ILE A 25 -5.09 -12.69 -2.71
CA ILE A 25 -5.40 -13.84 -1.84
C ILE A 25 -6.49 -14.72 -2.46
N GLY A 26 -7.57 -14.11 -2.96
CA GLY A 26 -8.66 -14.82 -3.63
C GLY A 26 -8.19 -15.57 -4.87
N ALA A 27 -7.32 -14.97 -5.68
CA ALA A 27 -6.74 -15.61 -6.85
C ALA A 27 -5.87 -16.82 -6.46
N PHE A 28 -5.03 -16.71 -5.42
CA PHE A 28 -4.25 -17.85 -4.91
C PHE A 28 -5.12 -18.95 -4.33
N TYR A 29 -6.17 -18.60 -3.59
CA TYR A 29 -7.12 -19.58 -3.05
C TYR A 29 -7.85 -20.32 -4.19
N SER A 30 -8.32 -19.59 -5.20
CA SER A 30 -8.94 -20.19 -6.39
C SER A 30 -7.95 -21.09 -7.15
N ALA A 31 -6.70 -20.66 -7.27
CA ALA A 31 -5.64 -21.43 -7.92
C ALA A 31 -5.39 -22.77 -7.24
N PHE A 32 -5.40 -22.76 -5.91
CA PHE A 32 -5.22 -23.96 -5.10
C PHE A 32 -6.37 -24.96 -5.28
N GLN A 33 -7.60 -24.47 -5.49
CA GLN A 33 -8.80 -25.31 -5.52
C GLN A 33 -9.18 -25.82 -6.91
N GLN A 34 -8.99 -25.04 -7.98
CA GLN A 34 -9.66 -25.31 -9.26
C GLN A 34 -8.76 -25.75 -10.44
N ASN A 35 -7.44 -25.86 -10.27
CA ASN A 35 -6.44 -26.21 -11.31
C ASN A 35 -6.41 -25.31 -12.58
N ASN A 36 -7.49 -24.60 -12.90
CA ASN A 36 -7.58 -23.56 -13.91
C ASN A 36 -7.77 -22.22 -13.21
N VAL A 37 -6.78 -21.34 -13.33
CA VAL A 37 -6.76 -20.05 -12.65
C VAL A 37 -7.06 -18.95 -13.64
N ASP A 38 -8.17 -18.23 -13.45
CA ASP A 38 -8.34 -16.94 -14.09
C ASP A 38 -7.37 -15.94 -13.45
N THR A 39 -6.27 -15.67 -14.14
CA THR A 39 -5.21 -14.76 -13.69
C THR A 39 -5.59 -13.29 -13.82
N THR A 40 -6.73 -12.97 -14.43
CA THR A 40 -7.21 -11.59 -14.59
C THR A 40 -7.30 -10.88 -13.25
N TRP A 41 -7.92 -11.53 -12.25
CA TRP A 41 -8.07 -10.96 -10.90
C TRP A 41 -6.74 -10.78 -10.18
N LEU A 42 -5.78 -11.68 -10.43
CA LEU A 42 -4.42 -11.54 -9.91
C LEU A 42 -3.75 -10.29 -10.47
N TYR A 43 -3.82 -10.07 -11.79
CA TYR A 43 -3.22 -8.90 -12.43
C TYR A 43 -3.89 -7.59 -12.00
N VAL A 44 -5.22 -7.57 -11.87
CA VAL A 44 -5.94 -6.40 -11.33
C VAL A 44 -5.48 -6.11 -9.90
N GLY A 45 -5.39 -7.13 -9.05
CA GLY A 45 -4.94 -6.97 -7.66
C GLY A 45 -3.49 -6.47 -7.55
N ILE A 46 -2.60 -6.94 -8.43
CA ILE A 46 -1.22 -6.45 -8.54
C ILE A 46 -1.21 -4.99 -8.99
N GLY A 47 -1.98 -4.63 -10.01
CA GLY A 47 -2.07 -3.27 -10.52
C GLY A 47 -2.52 -2.26 -9.46
N LEU A 48 -3.56 -2.59 -8.69
CA LEU A 48 -4.05 -1.75 -7.59
C LEU A 48 -2.99 -1.55 -6.49
N ASN A 49 -2.26 -2.61 -6.14
CA ASN A 49 -1.16 -2.51 -5.19
C ASN A 49 0.01 -1.70 -5.74
N LEU A 50 0.30 -1.78 -7.04
CA LEU A 50 1.39 -1.02 -7.67
C LEU A 50 1.12 0.49 -7.63
N VAL A 51 -0.11 0.91 -7.92
CA VAL A 51 -0.53 2.32 -7.79
C VAL A 51 -0.32 2.81 -6.35
N SER A 52 -0.72 1.99 -5.38
CA SER A 52 -0.56 2.31 -3.96
C SER A 52 0.91 2.37 -3.53
N LEU A 53 1.73 1.44 -4.03
CA LEU A 53 3.17 1.40 -3.80
C LEU A 53 3.88 2.65 -4.33
N ILE A 54 3.59 3.05 -5.56
CA ILE A 54 4.18 4.25 -6.17
C ILE A 54 3.82 5.48 -5.34
N ALA A 55 2.56 5.60 -4.90
CA ALA A 55 2.13 6.70 -4.05
C ALA A 55 2.90 6.74 -2.71
N VAL A 56 3.12 5.58 -2.07
CA VAL A 56 3.91 5.48 -0.83
C VAL A 56 5.38 5.83 -1.06
N ILE A 57 6.00 5.36 -2.15
CA ILE A 57 7.40 5.71 -2.46
C ILE A 57 7.55 7.22 -2.66
N ILE A 58 6.63 7.84 -3.41
CA ILE A 58 6.61 9.29 -3.61
C ILE A 58 6.44 10.02 -2.27
N ASP A 59 5.55 9.54 -1.41
CA ASP A 59 5.31 10.13 -0.08
C ASP A 59 6.53 10.04 0.82
N LEU A 60 7.18 8.87 0.86
CA LEU A 60 8.45 8.68 1.58
C LEU A 60 9.51 9.65 1.06
N ILE A 61 9.65 9.86 -0.25
CA ILE A 61 10.65 10.79 -0.80
C ILE A 61 10.34 12.24 -0.40
N LYS A 62 9.08 12.66 -0.52
CA LYS A 62 8.65 14.05 -0.33
C LYS A 62 8.55 14.48 1.13
N ASN A 63 8.28 13.54 2.04
CA ASN A 63 7.96 13.86 3.43
C ASN A 63 9.03 13.38 4.44
N PRO A 64 9.22 14.12 5.55
CA PRO A 64 10.08 13.70 6.66
C PRO A 64 9.37 12.67 7.53
N VAL A 65 9.40 11.42 7.08
CA VAL A 65 8.81 10.26 7.78
C VAL A 65 9.78 9.75 8.84
N HIS A 66 9.25 9.45 10.04
CA HIS A 66 10.03 8.81 11.10
C HIS A 66 10.48 7.41 10.67
N ASP A 67 11.74 7.06 10.92
CA ASP A 67 12.33 5.76 10.55
C ASP A 67 12.20 5.37 9.08
N LYS A 68 12.43 6.32 8.17
CA LYS A 68 12.40 6.11 6.70
C LYS A 68 13.16 4.84 6.24
N LEU A 69 14.31 4.54 6.84
CA LEU A 69 15.10 3.35 6.49
C LEU A 69 14.37 2.05 6.86
N MET A 70 13.67 2.01 8.00
CA MET A 70 12.83 0.88 8.40
C MET A 70 11.69 0.67 7.39
N TRP A 71 11.05 1.75 6.94
CA TRP A 71 10.00 1.67 5.93
C TRP A 71 10.50 1.15 4.58
N ILE A 72 11.70 1.56 4.15
CA ILE A 72 12.31 1.05 2.93
C ILE A 72 12.59 -0.46 3.05
N LEU A 73 13.14 -0.92 4.18
CA LEU A 73 13.36 -2.34 4.43
C LEU A 73 12.06 -3.13 4.48
N PHE A 74 11.01 -2.55 5.06
CA PHE A 74 9.71 -3.20 5.13
C PHE A 74 9.04 -3.31 3.75
N LEU A 75 9.14 -2.25 2.94
CA LEU A 75 8.68 -2.27 1.55
C LEU A 75 9.45 -3.30 0.70
N ALA A 76 10.74 -3.51 0.96
CA ALA A 76 11.54 -4.50 0.23
C ALA A 76 11.18 -5.95 0.58
N THR A 77 10.80 -6.22 1.83
CA THR A 77 10.49 -7.59 2.30
C THR A 77 9.03 -7.97 2.09
N ILE A 78 8.09 -7.09 2.42
CA ILE A 78 6.64 -7.35 2.35
C ILE A 78 5.92 -6.12 1.77
N PRO A 79 6.10 -5.82 0.47
CA PRO A 79 5.67 -4.55 -0.14
C PRO A 79 4.19 -4.25 0.05
N MET A 80 3.31 -5.22 -0.19
CA MET A 80 1.85 -4.99 -0.12
C MET A 80 1.40 -4.64 1.30
N LEU A 81 1.89 -5.39 2.30
CA LEU A 81 1.51 -5.18 3.69
C LEU A 81 2.14 -3.89 4.23
N ALA A 82 3.39 -3.61 3.88
CA ALA A 82 4.07 -2.37 4.22
C ALA A 82 3.35 -1.14 3.67
N VAL A 83 2.91 -1.17 2.41
CA VAL A 83 2.10 -0.10 1.79
C VAL A 83 0.80 0.11 2.55
N PHE A 84 0.07 -0.96 2.85
CA PHE A 84 -1.21 -0.86 3.57
C PHE A 84 -1.02 -0.24 4.97
N VAL A 85 -0.09 -0.79 5.76
CA VAL A 85 0.19 -0.33 7.12
C VAL A 85 0.68 1.11 7.13
N TYR A 86 1.56 1.47 6.19
CA TYR A 86 2.04 2.84 6.03
C TYR A 86 0.89 3.80 5.75
N LEU A 87 0.04 3.48 4.76
CA LEU A 87 -1.08 4.35 4.38
C LEU A 87 -2.08 4.53 5.52
N VAL A 88 -2.39 3.48 6.28
CA VAL A 88 -3.28 3.58 7.44
C VAL A 88 -2.67 4.46 8.53
N GLY A 89 -1.40 4.24 8.86
CA GLY A 89 -0.70 4.91 9.96
C GLY A 89 0.01 6.22 9.59
N ARG A 90 -0.06 6.67 8.34
CA ARG A 90 0.70 7.81 7.78
C ARG A 90 0.76 9.03 8.69
N ASP A 91 -0.38 9.45 9.24
CA ASP A 91 -0.47 10.68 10.03
C ASP A 91 0.38 10.59 11.31
N LYS A 92 0.44 9.40 11.92
CA LYS A 92 1.30 9.11 13.08
C LYS A 92 2.78 9.14 12.69
N PHE A 93 3.14 8.57 11.54
CA PHE A 93 4.53 8.49 11.07
C PHE A 93 5.10 9.83 10.60
N LEU A 94 4.22 10.76 10.22
CA LEU A 94 4.55 12.13 9.87
C LEU A 94 4.50 13.10 11.07
N GLY A 95 4.14 12.61 12.25
CA GLY A 95 4.00 13.45 13.45
C GLY A 95 2.86 14.47 13.35
N ILE A 96 1.88 14.23 12.48
CA ILE A 96 0.66 15.03 12.42
C ILE A 96 -0.15 14.65 13.66
N LYS A 97 -0.20 15.54 14.65
CA LYS A 97 -1.21 15.41 15.72
C LYS A 97 -2.57 15.41 15.05
N ASN A 98 -3.32 14.32 15.17
CA ASN A 98 -4.74 14.31 14.83
C ASN A 98 -5.39 15.50 15.55
N GLN A 99 -5.79 16.52 14.80
CA GLN A 99 -6.84 17.42 15.24
C GLN A 99 -8.13 16.65 14.97
N ASP A 100 -8.48 15.78 15.92
CA ASP A 100 -9.86 15.31 16.07
C ASP A 100 -10.73 16.49 16.53
#